data_AF-A0A0K2RU75-F1
#
_entry.id   AF-A0A0K2RU75-F1
#
_cell.length_a   1.000
_cell.length_b   1.000
_cell.length_c   1.000
_cell.angle_alpha   90.00
_cell.angle_beta   90.00
_cell.angle_gamma   90.00
#
_symmetry.space_group_name_H-M   'P 1'
#
loop_
_entity.id
_entity.type
_entity.pdbx_description
1 polymer ?
#
loop_
_entity_poly.entity_id
_entity_poly.type
_entity_poly.pdbx_seq_one_letter_code
_entity_poly.pdbx_strand_id
1 'polypeptide(L)'
;MPIRGIWGDFGSETLVQDYTSLGNTLSGALAAAAKENQDELTKKVFACMVNGKYPVDPNGPNKQPVWGVDFGVPLGTQPPIPRPSVSGSLNSTVRVIPAVPAANYVPTQQESESAAAMYQCSIDSGVHTVWVQKMTEAKHAAVAKNETALTEMGPKIHSSAKAAALAVQSQPSS
;
A
#
# COMPACT_ATOMS: atom_id res chain seq x y z
N MET A 1 18.23 28.58 43.29
CA MET A 1 17.89 28.82 41.87
C MET A 1 17.87 27.48 41.16
N PRO A 2 16.71 26.91 40.78
CA PRO A 2 16.69 25.68 40.01
C PRO A 2 16.73 25.99 38.50
N ILE A 3 17.50 25.16 37.79
CA ILE A 3 17.80 25.24 36.36
C ILE A 3 16.57 24.79 35.57
N ARG A 4 16.09 25.65 34.67
CA ARG A 4 14.99 25.38 33.73
C ARG A 4 15.47 24.48 32.58
N GLY A 5 14.83 23.32 32.44
CA GLY A 5 14.36 22.76 31.16
C GLY A 5 15.39 22.14 30.20
N ILE A 6 15.66 20.84 30.37
CA ILE A 6 16.21 19.93 29.34
C ILE A 6 15.13 18.89 29.00
N TRP A 7 13.99 19.34 28.48
CA TRP A 7 12.96 18.45 27.95
C TRP A 7 12.58 18.97 26.56
N GLY A 8 13.49 18.76 25.62
CA GLY A 8 13.23 18.94 24.20
C GLY A 8 12.47 17.72 23.66
N ASP A 9 11.32 17.99 23.07
CA ASP A 9 10.70 17.23 21.97
C ASP A 9 10.20 15.78 22.19
N PHE A 10 9.54 15.48 23.31
CA PHE A 10 8.73 14.25 23.45
C PHE A 10 7.35 14.33 22.72
N GLY A 11 6.99 15.50 22.18
CA GLY A 11 5.70 15.74 21.53
C GLY A 11 5.65 15.35 20.05
N SER A 12 6.78 15.39 19.33
CA SER A 12 6.84 15.05 17.91
C SER A 12 6.82 13.54 17.67
N GLU A 13 7.53 12.78 18.51
CA GLU A 13 7.59 11.32 18.42
C GLU A 13 6.23 10.67 18.74
N THR A 14 5.53 11.19 19.76
CA THR A 14 4.16 10.77 20.08
C THR A 14 3.17 11.15 18.98
N LEU A 15 3.29 12.33 18.37
CA LEU A 15 2.46 12.74 17.23
C LEU A 15 2.61 11.81 16.03
N VAL A 16 3.83 11.43 15.65
CA VAL A 16 4.09 10.52 14.52
C VAL A 16 3.53 9.12 14.82
N GLN A 17 3.69 8.63 16.04
CA GLN A 17 3.14 7.34 16.46
C GLN A 17 1.61 7.35 16.45
N ASP A 18 0.96 8.39 16.98
CA ASP A 18 -0.49 8.54 16.99
C ASP A 18 -1.06 8.64 15.57
N TYR A 19 -0.40 9.40 14.70
CA TYR A 19 -0.78 9.50 13.28
C TYR A 19 -0.66 8.17 12.56
N THR A 20 0.45 7.47 12.77
CA THR A 20 0.68 6.14 12.18
C THR A 20 -0.35 5.13 12.69
N SER A 21 -0.64 5.15 13.99
CA SER A 21 -1.64 4.29 14.62
C SER A 21 -3.03 4.54 14.03
N LEU A 22 -3.45 5.81 13.89
CA LEU A 22 -4.73 6.13 13.26
C LEU A 22 -4.77 5.67 11.80
N GLY A 23 -3.70 5.91 11.03
CA GLY A 23 -3.58 5.43 9.66
C GLY A 23 -3.72 3.91 9.56
N ASN A 24 -3.09 3.17 10.47
CA ASN A 24 -3.19 1.71 10.55
C ASN A 24 -4.61 1.26 10.91
N THR A 25 -5.30 1.92 11.83
CA THR A 25 -6.69 1.62 12.17
C THR A 25 -7.63 1.82 10.98
N LEU A 26 -7.48 2.94 10.27
CA LEU A 26 -8.29 3.22 9.07
C LEU A 26 -8.01 2.21 7.96
N SER A 27 -6.73 1.89 7.72
CA SER A 27 -6.31 0.87 6.75
C SER A 27 -6.85 -0.52 7.13
N GLY A 28 -6.79 -0.87 8.41
CA GLY A 28 -7.30 -2.14 8.94
C GLY A 28 -8.81 -2.31 8.73
N ALA A 29 -9.59 -1.24 8.88
CA ALA A 29 -11.02 -1.27 8.58
C ALA A 29 -11.31 -1.57 7.10
N LEU A 30 -10.53 -0.98 6.19
CA LEU A 30 -10.66 -1.25 4.75
C LEU A 30 -10.18 -2.65 4.39
N ALA A 31 -9.09 -3.12 4.98
CA ALA A 31 -8.59 -4.48 4.77
C ALA A 31 -9.60 -5.53 5.25
N ALA A 32 -10.29 -5.29 6.37
CA ALA A 32 -11.36 -6.16 6.86
C ALA A 32 -12.53 -6.23 5.89
N ALA A 33 -13.01 -5.07 5.41
CA ALA A 33 -14.09 -5.01 4.41
C ALA A 33 -13.69 -5.68 3.09
N ALA A 34 -12.45 -5.47 2.63
CA ALA A 34 -11.92 -6.15 1.46
C ALA A 34 -11.96 -7.67 1.64
N LYS A 35 -11.40 -8.18 2.75
CA LYS A 35 -11.35 -9.61 3.05
C LYS A 35 -12.74 -10.26 3.13
N GLU A 36 -13.72 -9.57 3.71
CA GLU A 36 -15.09 -10.07 3.83
C GLU A 36 -15.77 -10.26 2.46
N ASN A 37 -15.45 -9.40 1.49
CA ASN A 37 -16.16 -9.36 0.20
C ASN A 37 -15.35 -9.98 -0.96
N GLN A 38 -14.02 -10.10 -0.83
CA GLN A 38 -13.12 -10.42 -1.93
C GLN A 38 -13.42 -11.78 -2.57
N ASP A 39 -13.61 -12.85 -1.78
CA ASP A 39 -13.75 -14.20 -2.31
C ASP A 39 -14.98 -14.37 -3.21
N GLU A 40 -16.14 -13.89 -2.76
CA GLU A 40 -17.39 -14.00 -3.52
C GLU A 40 -17.35 -13.17 -4.81
N LEU A 41 -16.89 -11.92 -4.69
CA LEU A 41 -16.83 -11.00 -5.82
C LEU A 41 -15.81 -11.44 -6.87
N THR A 42 -14.66 -11.96 -6.42
CA THR A 42 -13.63 -12.52 -7.31
C THR A 42 -14.18 -13.72 -8.10
N LYS A 43 -14.91 -14.63 -7.45
CA LYS A 43 -15.54 -15.77 -8.13
C LYS A 43 -16.51 -15.34 -9.23
N LYS A 44 -17.28 -14.26 -9.02
CA LYS A 44 -18.18 -13.69 -10.04
C LYS A 44 -17.42 -13.13 -11.23
N VAL A 45 -16.31 -12.43 -10.99
CA VAL A 45 -15.42 -11.94 -12.07
C VAL A 45 -14.85 -13.13 -12.86
N PHE A 46 -14.35 -14.15 -12.18
CA PHE A 46 -13.80 -15.34 -12.83
C PHE A 46 -14.84 -16.12 -13.63
N ALA A 47 -16.07 -16.25 -13.13
CA ALA A 47 -17.16 -16.85 -13.88
C ALA A 47 -17.47 -16.10 -15.19
N CYS A 48 -17.35 -14.77 -15.20
CA CYS A 48 -17.44 -13.98 -16.43
C CYS A 48 -16.26 -14.26 -17.37
N MET A 49 -15.03 -14.33 -16.84
CA MET A 49 -13.82 -14.51 -17.64
C MET A 49 -13.78 -15.87 -18.36
N VAL A 50 -14.37 -16.94 -17.80
CA VAL A 50 -14.37 -18.29 -18.39
C VAL A 50 -14.86 -18.32 -19.85
N ASN A 51 -15.77 -17.42 -20.23
CA ASN A 51 -16.32 -17.36 -21.59
C ASN A 51 -15.64 -16.31 -22.49
N GLY A 52 -14.60 -15.63 -22.00
CA GLY A 52 -13.92 -14.53 -22.68
C GLY A 52 -12.67 -14.96 -23.45
N LYS A 53 -11.97 -13.96 -24.02
CA LYS A 53 -10.69 -14.13 -24.73
C LYS A 53 -9.56 -14.65 -23.81
N TYR A 54 -9.65 -14.37 -22.51
CA TYR A 54 -8.65 -14.73 -21.50
C TYR A 54 -9.34 -15.51 -20.37
N PRO A 55 -9.68 -16.79 -20.59
CA PRO A 55 -10.31 -17.62 -19.57
C PRO A 55 -9.35 -17.92 -18.42
N VAL A 56 -9.88 -17.97 -17.21
CA VAL A 56 -9.14 -18.40 -16.02
C VAL A 56 -9.39 -19.88 -15.75
N ASP A 57 -8.35 -20.61 -15.37
CA ASP A 57 -8.42 -22.04 -15.08
C ASP A 57 -8.08 -22.31 -13.60
N PRO A 58 -9.03 -22.76 -12.77
CA PRO A 58 -8.77 -23.12 -11.37
C PRO A 58 -7.89 -24.38 -11.22
N ASN A 59 -7.70 -25.16 -12.28
CA ASN A 59 -6.89 -26.38 -12.29
C ASN A 59 -5.60 -26.24 -13.12
N GLY A 60 -5.30 -25.04 -13.61
CA GLY A 60 -4.13 -24.81 -14.45
C GLY A 60 -2.81 -25.04 -13.71
N PRO A 61 -1.72 -25.34 -14.45
CA PRO A 61 -0.43 -25.63 -13.86
C PRO A 61 0.28 -24.41 -13.25
N ASN A 62 -0.05 -23.18 -13.67
CA ASN A 62 0.63 -21.94 -13.27
C ASN A 62 -0.25 -21.04 -12.39
N LYS A 63 -0.89 -21.61 -11.36
CA LYS A 63 -1.79 -20.87 -10.48
C LYS A 63 -1.10 -19.71 -9.78
N GLN A 64 -1.73 -18.54 -9.84
CA GLN A 64 -1.35 -17.38 -9.04
C GLN A 64 -1.64 -17.63 -7.56
N PRO A 65 -0.66 -17.50 -6.65
CA PRO A 65 -0.83 -17.84 -5.23
C PRO A 65 -1.95 -17.06 -4.53
N VAL A 66 -2.17 -15.81 -4.93
CA VAL A 66 -3.20 -14.93 -4.33
C VAL A 66 -4.59 -15.27 -4.83
N TRP A 67 -4.72 -15.66 -6.10
CA TRP A 67 -6.00 -15.79 -6.79
C TRP A 67 -6.47 -17.23 -6.95
N GLY A 68 -5.56 -18.20 -6.78
CA GLY A 68 -5.87 -19.63 -6.89
C GLY A 68 -6.24 -20.10 -8.30
N VAL A 69 -6.01 -19.28 -9.32
CA VAL A 69 -6.32 -19.57 -10.73
C VAL A 69 -5.09 -19.36 -11.61
N ASP A 70 -5.03 -20.10 -12.70
CA ASP A 70 -4.11 -19.86 -13.81
C ASP A 70 -4.80 -18.91 -14.81
N PHE A 71 -4.12 -17.84 -15.20
CA PHE A 71 -4.63 -16.88 -16.19
C PHE A 71 -4.30 -17.29 -17.63
N GLY A 72 -3.48 -18.34 -17.83
CA GLY A 72 -3.11 -18.86 -19.15
C GLY A 72 -2.30 -17.91 -20.01
N VAL A 73 -1.79 -16.81 -19.44
CA VAL A 73 -1.03 -15.76 -20.15
C VAL A 73 0.40 -15.66 -19.63
N PRO A 74 1.38 -15.41 -20.51
CA PRO A 74 2.74 -15.15 -20.09
C PRO A 74 2.82 -13.84 -19.33
N LEU A 75 3.39 -13.89 -18.12
CA LEU A 75 3.61 -12.71 -17.30
C LEU A 75 4.91 -12.01 -17.68
N GLY A 76 4.97 -10.73 -17.36
CA GLY A 76 6.19 -9.94 -17.43
C GLY A 76 7.33 -10.54 -16.60
N THR A 77 8.54 -10.10 -16.89
CA THR A 77 9.71 -10.52 -16.10
C THR A 77 9.90 -9.56 -14.94
N GLN A 78 9.81 -10.06 -13.71
CA GLN A 78 10.28 -9.32 -12.55
C GLN A 78 11.81 -9.27 -12.59
N PRO A 79 12.41 -8.09 -12.79
CA PRO A 79 13.86 -8.00 -12.80
C PRO A 79 14.42 -8.37 -11.41
N PRO A 80 15.60 -9.00 -11.35
CA PRO A 80 16.21 -9.39 -10.09
C PRO A 80 16.43 -8.15 -9.22
N ILE A 81 16.15 -8.29 -7.91
CA ILE A 81 16.45 -7.25 -6.94
C ILE A 81 17.95 -7.00 -6.99
N PRO A 82 18.41 -5.79 -7.36
CA PRO A 82 19.82 -5.55 -7.48
C PRO A 82 20.45 -5.65 -6.09
N ARG A 83 21.45 -6.52 -5.95
CA ARG A 83 22.25 -6.63 -4.73
C ARG A 83 23.53 -5.82 -4.91
N PRO A 84 23.89 -4.96 -3.95
CA PRO A 84 25.19 -4.30 -4.00
C PRO A 84 26.30 -5.37 -3.99
N SER A 85 27.24 -5.28 -4.92
CA SER A 85 28.42 -6.13 -4.93
C SER A 85 29.32 -5.73 -3.76
N VAL A 86 29.33 -6.54 -2.70
CA VAL A 86 30.28 -6.37 -1.59
C VAL A 86 31.57 -7.08 -1.99
N SER A 87 32.44 -6.39 -2.71
CA SER A 87 33.81 -6.84 -2.93
C SER A 87 34.70 -6.29 -1.81
N GLY A 88 35.10 -7.14 -0.85
CA GLY A 88 36.04 -6.78 0.21
C GLY A 88 35.79 -7.49 1.55
N SER A 89 36.87 -7.73 2.30
CA SER A 89 36.84 -8.35 3.63
C SER A 89 35.91 -7.62 4.59
N LEU A 90 35.09 -8.38 5.33
CA LEU A 90 34.16 -7.96 6.38
C LEU A 90 34.88 -7.45 7.65
N ASN A 91 35.86 -6.57 7.49
CA ASN A 91 36.58 -5.98 8.61
C ASN A 91 35.73 -4.81 9.15
N SER A 92 34.81 -5.15 10.07
CA SER A 92 34.18 -4.32 11.15
C SER A 92 33.73 -2.87 10.88
N THR A 93 33.71 -2.40 9.64
CA THR A 93 33.33 -1.02 9.29
C THR A 93 31.96 -1.04 8.62
N VAL A 94 30.98 -0.33 9.19
CA VAL A 94 29.67 -0.13 8.56
C VAL A 94 29.89 0.62 7.24
N ARG A 95 29.62 -0.03 6.11
CA ARG A 95 29.67 0.60 4.79
C ARG A 95 28.27 0.95 4.35
N VAL A 96 27.98 2.24 4.20
CA VAL A 96 26.78 2.71 3.52
C VAL A 96 27.05 2.59 2.02
N ILE A 97 26.32 1.69 1.35
CA ILE A 97 26.41 1.49 -0.09
C ILE A 97 25.24 2.22 -0.74
N PRO A 98 25.45 2.99 -1.84
CA PRO A 98 24.35 3.61 -2.57
C PRO A 98 23.29 2.57 -2.95
N ALA A 99 22.02 2.94 -2.78
CA ALA A 99 20.91 2.09 -3.20
C ALA A 99 20.98 1.93 -4.73
N VAL A 100 20.95 0.68 -5.19
CA VAL A 100 20.75 0.41 -6.61
C VAL A 100 19.24 0.52 -6.88
N PRO A 101 18.80 1.37 -7.82
CA PRO A 101 17.38 1.48 -8.13
C PRO A 101 16.81 0.13 -8.55
N ALA A 102 15.65 -0.22 -8.00
CA ALA A 102 14.92 -1.39 -8.46
C ALA A 102 14.54 -1.18 -9.92
N ALA A 103 14.81 -2.17 -10.77
CA ALA A 103 14.29 -2.15 -12.12
C ALA A 103 12.77 -2.37 -12.08
N ASN A 104 12.07 -1.68 -12.97
CA ASN A 104 10.62 -1.74 -13.01
C ASN A 104 10.15 -3.04 -13.68
N TYR A 105 9.08 -3.61 -13.13
CA TYR A 105 8.34 -4.68 -13.79
C TYR A 105 7.74 -4.15 -15.10
N VAL A 106 7.86 -4.93 -16.17
CA VAL A 106 7.25 -4.63 -17.47
C VAL A 106 6.28 -5.76 -17.81
N PRO A 107 4.95 -5.52 -17.75
CA PRO A 107 3.97 -6.54 -18.10
C PRO A 107 4.03 -6.88 -19.59
N THR A 108 3.61 -8.09 -19.95
CA THR A 108 3.42 -8.42 -21.36
C THR A 108 2.14 -7.75 -21.90
N GLN A 109 2.01 -7.70 -23.23
CA GLN A 109 0.77 -7.25 -23.85
C GLN A 109 -0.41 -8.15 -23.46
N GLN A 110 -0.23 -9.47 -23.44
CA GLN A 110 -1.29 -10.42 -23.10
C GLN A 110 -1.71 -10.32 -21.63
N GLU A 111 -0.76 -10.09 -20.73
CA GLU A 111 -1.04 -9.82 -19.32
C GLU A 111 -1.88 -8.55 -19.16
N SER A 112 -1.48 -7.47 -19.85
CA SER A 112 -2.21 -6.20 -19.80
C SER A 112 -3.64 -6.33 -20.35
N GLU A 113 -3.81 -7.05 -21.46
CA GLU A 113 -5.11 -7.30 -22.06
C GLU A 113 -5.99 -8.24 -21.18
N SER A 114 -5.38 -9.23 -20.52
CA SER A 114 -6.06 -10.11 -19.55
C SER A 114 -6.54 -9.33 -18.34
N ALA A 115 -5.71 -8.43 -17.79
CA ALA A 115 -6.10 -7.54 -16.69
C ALA A 115 -7.25 -6.59 -17.10
N ALA A 116 -7.21 -6.05 -18.32
CA ALA A 116 -8.30 -5.24 -18.85
C ALA A 116 -9.60 -6.05 -19.00
N ALA A 117 -9.51 -7.30 -19.47
CA ALA A 117 -10.67 -8.20 -19.55
C ALA A 117 -11.24 -8.54 -18.17
N MET A 118 -10.38 -8.77 -17.18
CA MET A 118 -10.81 -8.97 -15.78
C MET A 118 -11.55 -7.74 -15.25
N TYR A 119 -11.03 -6.53 -15.50
CA TYR A 119 -11.71 -5.30 -15.12
C TYR A 119 -13.06 -5.15 -15.81
N GLN A 120 -13.13 -5.39 -17.13
CA GLN A 120 -14.39 -5.33 -17.87
C GLN A 120 -15.40 -6.33 -17.32
N CYS A 121 -14.98 -7.57 -17.02
CA CYS A 121 -15.83 -8.56 -16.37
C CYS A 121 -16.32 -8.10 -14.99
N SER A 122 -15.54 -7.32 -14.24
CA SER A 122 -16.00 -6.72 -12.99
C SER A 122 -17.11 -5.70 -13.19
N ILE A 123 -17.08 -4.96 -14.30
CA ILE A 123 -18.14 -4.01 -14.68
C ILE A 123 -19.39 -4.77 -15.13
N ASP A 124 -19.24 -5.69 -16.09
CA ASP A 124 -20.35 -6.40 -16.73
C ASP A 124 -21.11 -7.30 -15.73
N SER A 125 -20.42 -7.87 -14.75
CA SER A 125 -21.03 -8.66 -13.68
C SER A 125 -21.60 -7.81 -12.52
N GLY A 126 -21.48 -6.48 -12.58
CA GLY A 126 -21.87 -5.56 -11.51
C GLY A 126 -21.00 -5.62 -10.25
N VAL A 127 -19.97 -6.47 -10.22
CA VAL A 127 -19.04 -6.63 -9.09
C VAL A 127 -18.34 -5.32 -8.75
N HIS A 128 -17.96 -4.52 -9.75
CA HIS A 128 -17.27 -3.25 -9.53
C HIS A 128 -18.11 -2.30 -8.68
N THR A 129 -19.40 -2.15 -9.02
CA THR A 129 -20.34 -1.29 -8.29
C THR A 129 -20.51 -1.76 -6.86
N VAL A 130 -20.70 -3.08 -6.67
CA VAL A 130 -20.84 -3.68 -5.32
C VAL A 130 -19.57 -3.46 -4.49
N TRP A 131 -18.39 -3.69 -5.08
CA TRP A 131 -17.11 -3.46 -4.41
C TRP A 131 -16.94 -2.01 -3.99
N VAL A 132 -17.17 -1.07 -4.91
CA VAL A 132 -17.08 0.38 -4.62
C VAL A 132 -18.05 0.78 -3.50
N GLN A 133 -19.28 0.28 -3.52
CA GLN A 133 -20.25 0.52 -2.46
C GLN A 133 -19.74 0.01 -1.11
N LYS A 134 -19.31 -1.26 -1.03
CA LYS A 134 -18.83 -1.88 0.22
C LYS A 134 -17.61 -1.18 0.79
N MET A 135 -16.66 -0.81 -0.07
CA MET A 135 -15.48 -0.06 0.36
C MET A 135 -15.84 1.36 0.80
N THR A 136 -16.84 1.98 0.19
CA THR A 136 -17.33 3.32 0.58
C THR A 136 -18.04 3.27 1.93
N GLU A 137 -18.92 2.29 2.15
CA GLU A 137 -19.56 2.03 3.45
C GLU A 137 -18.51 1.83 4.55
N ALA A 138 -17.48 1.02 4.29
CA ALA A 138 -16.37 0.80 5.22
C ALA A 138 -15.57 2.07 5.50
N LYS A 139 -15.28 2.89 4.48
CA LYS A 139 -14.63 4.20 4.65
C LYS A 139 -15.44 5.11 5.55
N HIS A 140 -16.74 5.27 5.29
CA HIS A 140 -17.61 6.13 6.08
C HIS A 140 -17.69 5.65 7.54
N ALA A 141 -17.85 4.34 7.76
CA ALA A 141 -17.86 3.77 9.10
C ALA A 141 -16.53 3.97 9.84
N ALA A 142 -15.40 3.81 9.15
CA ALA A 142 -14.07 4.02 9.71
C ALA A 142 -13.83 5.49 10.07
N VAL A 143 -14.23 6.43 9.21
CA VAL A 143 -14.13 7.87 9.48
C VAL A 143 -15.02 8.26 10.66
N ALA A 144 -16.30 7.84 10.67
CA ALA A 144 -17.22 8.18 11.75
C ALA A 144 -16.74 7.67 13.12
N LYS A 145 -16.19 6.45 13.18
CA LYS A 145 -15.62 5.89 14.42
C LYS A 145 -14.38 6.63 14.94
N ASN A 146 -13.69 7.37 14.06
CA ASN A 146 -12.42 8.04 14.37
C ASN A 146 -12.50 9.56 14.18
N GLU A 147 -13.69 10.14 14.09
CA GLU A 147 -13.91 11.55 13.75
C GLU A 147 -13.18 12.50 14.70
N THR A 148 -13.23 12.24 16.01
CA THR A 148 -12.53 13.02 17.03
C THR A 148 -11.02 12.99 16.80
N ALA A 149 -10.43 11.80 16.62
CA ALA A 149 -8.99 11.65 16.41
C ALA A 149 -8.54 12.34 15.10
N LEU A 150 -9.33 12.22 14.04
CA LEU A 150 -9.08 12.89 12.76
C LEU A 150 -9.11 14.42 12.90
N THR A 151 -10.11 14.95 13.61
CA THR A 151 -10.30 16.38 13.80
C THR A 151 -9.20 17.00 14.67
N GLU A 152 -8.77 16.30 15.71
CA GLU A 152 -7.70 16.77 16.59
C GLU A 152 -6.31 16.72 15.93
N MET A 153 -6.08 15.75 15.05
CA MET A 153 -4.75 15.51 14.48
C MET A 153 -4.37 16.52 13.41
N GLY A 154 -5.31 16.99 12.60
CA GLY A 154 -5.05 17.98 11.55
C GLY A 154 -4.30 19.22 12.05
N PRO A 155 -4.80 19.93 13.08
CA PRO A 155 -4.11 21.08 13.66
C PRO A 155 -2.73 20.75 14.26
N LYS A 156 -2.58 19.57 14.90
CA LYS A 156 -1.31 19.13 15.48
C LYS A 156 -0.24 18.91 14.41
N ILE A 157 -0.61 18.28 13.30
CA ILE A 157 0.28 18.07 12.13
C ILE A 157 0.69 19.41 11.51
N HIS A 158 -0.27 20.31 11.27
CA HIS A 158 0.05 21.62 10.69
C HIS A 158 0.98 22.45 11.58
N SER A 159 0.74 22.43 12.90
CA SER A 159 1.60 23.11 13.86
C SER A 159 3.02 22.54 13.85
N SER A 160 3.15 21.21 13.87
CA SER A 160 4.44 20.52 13.81
C SER A 160 5.18 20.80 12.50
N ALA A 161 4.50 20.75 11.35
CA ALA A 161 5.08 21.07 10.05
C ALA A 161 5.60 22.52 9.99
N LYS A 162 4.84 23.47 10.56
CA LYS A 162 5.27 24.88 10.65
C LYS A 162 6.50 25.03 11.55
N ALA A 163 6.53 24.36 12.70
CA ALA A 163 7.67 24.38 13.60
C ALA A 163 8.93 23.79 12.94
N ALA A 164 8.80 22.67 12.23
CA ALA A 164 9.89 22.04 11.48
C ALA A 164 10.44 22.95 10.37
N ALA A 165 9.56 23.61 9.60
CA ALA A 165 9.98 24.54 8.56
C ALA A 165 10.77 25.73 9.11
N LEU A 166 10.36 26.27 10.27
CA LEU A 166 11.10 27.34 10.96
C LEU A 166 12.46 26.84 11.47
N ALA A 167 12.52 25.62 12.01
CA ALA A 167 13.77 25.03 12.50
C ALA A 167 14.81 24.87 11.38
N VAL A 168 14.40 24.36 10.20
CA VAL A 168 15.27 24.21 9.03
C VAL A 168 15.80 25.55 8.52
N GLN A 169 14.97 26.60 8.54
CA GLN A 169 15.39 27.95 8.12
C GLN A 169 16.37 28.61 9.12
N SER A 170 16.33 28.20 10.39
CA SER A 170 17.20 28.73 11.44
C SER A 170 18.53 27.98 11.60
N GLN A 171 18.76 26.89 10.86
CA GLN A 171 20.05 26.20 10.88
C GLN A 171 21.06 26.93 10.00
N PRO A 172 22.19 27.44 10.54
CA PRO A 172 23.23 28.06 9.73
C PRO A 172 23.87 27.01 8.82
N SER A 173 24.07 27.38 7.55
CA SER A 173 24.86 26.61 6.60
C SER A 173 26.25 26.38 7.19
N SER A 174 26.57 25.12 7.49
CA SER A 174 27.91 24.69 7.88
C SER A 174 28.75 24.41 6.64
#